data_AF-A0ABD5QVQ6-F1
#
_entry.id   AF-A0ABD5QVQ6-F1
#
_cell.length_a   1.000
_cell.length_b   1.000
_cell.length_c   1.000
_cell.angle_alpha   90.00
_cell.angle_beta   90.00
_cell.angle_gamma   90.00
#
_symmetry.space_group_name_H-M   'P 1'
#
loop_
_entity.id
_entity.type
_entity.pdbx_description
1 polymer ?
#
loop_
_entity_poly.entity_id
_entity_poly.type
_entity_poly.pdbx_seq_one_letter_code
_entity_poly.pdbx_strand_id
1 'polypeptide(L)'
;IHDQFDLIHRHQTRLRGCRCDRLSLDQCRDVERIGEYVSEILEEHGGIRYYNNIGEACERNFERLDTDGWDELWGELEKLIEIRQRKPRDRDYAVEREVATYLSEGFAGEGFHRVGSKQARNILQILGLTRFEIPLDSRITKWLNTNLDLPYRVSGSGLSNREYYHFISDIVQESCSTAGVLPCIFDAAVFSSYDTNWTQSDADAIF
;
A
#
# COMPACT_ATOMS: atom_id res chain seq x y z
N ILE A 1 -9.39 -7.22 -14.36
CA ILE A 1 -8.30 -7.33 -13.36
C ILE A 1 -6.96 -7.07 -14.05
N HIS A 2 -6.59 -7.80 -15.10
CA HIS A 2 -5.41 -7.51 -15.95
C HIS A 2 -5.32 -6.03 -16.40
N ASP A 3 -6.42 -5.46 -16.91
CA ASP A 3 -6.43 -4.07 -17.41
C ASP A 3 -6.41 -2.98 -16.31
N GLN A 4 -6.82 -3.31 -15.08
CA GLN A 4 -6.84 -2.36 -13.95
C GLN A 4 -5.50 -2.34 -13.20
N PHE A 5 -4.83 -3.50 -13.08
CA PHE A 5 -3.44 -3.58 -12.63
C PHE A 5 -2.53 -2.80 -13.57
N ASP A 6 -2.71 -2.92 -14.89
CA ASP A 6 -1.92 -2.17 -15.85
C ASP A 6 -2.12 -0.65 -15.77
N LEU A 7 -3.27 -0.13 -15.35
CA LEU A 7 -3.51 1.32 -15.28
C LEU A 7 -2.82 1.96 -14.06
N ILE A 8 -2.84 1.28 -12.91
CA ILE A 8 -2.22 1.78 -11.67
C ILE A 8 -0.71 1.52 -11.68
N HIS A 9 -0.27 0.37 -12.21
CA HIS A 9 1.13 0.13 -12.51
C HIS A 9 1.63 1.17 -13.52
N ARG A 10 0.92 1.44 -14.63
CA ARG A 10 1.31 2.51 -15.56
C ARG A 10 1.39 3.89 -14.92
N HIS A 11 0.54 4.23 -13.95
CA HIS A 11 0.62 5.53 -13.25
C HIS A 11 1.78 5.63 -12.26
N GLN A 12 2.05 4.61 -11.45
CA GLN A 12 3.22 4.63 -10.55
C GLN A 12 4.55 4.45 -11.30
N THR A 13 4.55 3.67 -12.38
CA THR A 13 5.70 3.46 -13.27
C THR A 13 5.99 4.69 -14.14
N ARG A 14 4.97 5.43 -14.60
CA ARG A 14 5.17 6.74 -15.28
C ARG A 14 5.82 7.77 -14.38
N LEU A 15 5.43 7.81 -13.10
CA LEU A 15 5.96 8.78 -12.13
C LEU A 15 7.40 8.48 -11.69
N ARG A 16 7.95 7.28 -11.99
CA ARG A 16 9.35 6.92 -11.70
C ARG A 16 10.21 6.62 -12.92
N GLY A 17 9.67 6.66 -14.14
CA GLY A 17 10.43 6.29 -15.35
C GLY A 17 11.05 4.88 -15.30
N CYS A 18 10.49 3.96 -14.50
CA CYS A 18 11.19 2.76 -14.06
C CYS A 18 10.41 1.47 -14.41
N ARG A 19 10.59 0.96 -15.63
CA ARG A 19 10.04 -0.34 -16.05
C ARG A 19 10.86 -1.48 -15.48
N CYS A 20 10.38 -2.10 -14.40
CA CYS A 20 10.78 -3.47 -14.05
C CYS A 20 9.85 -4.44 -14.77
N ASP A 21 9.93 -4.52 -16.10
CA ASP A 21 9.10 -5.41 -16.93
C ASP A 21 9.53 -6.90 -16.81
N ARG A 22 10.43 -7.23 -15.87
CA ARG A 22 11.11 -8.53 -15.77
C ARG A 22 10.57 -9.46 -14.68
N LEU A 23 9.72 -8.99 -13.78
CA LEU A 23 9.18 -9.80 -12.68
C LEU A 23 7.66 -9.83 -12.74
N SER A 24 7.09 -11.02 -12.92
CA SER A 24 5.64 -11.28 -12.97
C SER A 24 5.29 -12.57 -12.26
N LEU A 25 4.01 -12.72 -11.88
CA LEU A 25 3.52 -13.94 -11.22
C LEU A 25 3.71 -15.19 -12.09
N ASP A 26 3.48 -15.09 -13.40
CA ASP A 26 3.63 -16.21 -14.32
C ASP A 26 5.09 -16.65 -14.43
N GLN A 27 6.03 -15.70 -14.49
CA GLN A 27 7.46 -16.04 -14.44
C GLN A 27 7.86 -16.72 -13.12
N CYS A 28 7.27 -16.30 -11.99
CA CYS A 28 7.52 -16.95 -10.71
C CYS A 28 6.98 -18.40 -10.66
N ARG A 29 5.91 -18.73 -11.40
CA ARG A 29 5.39 -20.11 -11.49
C ARG A 29 6.31 -21.04 -12.27
N ASP A 30 7.08 -20.49 -13.19
CA ASP A 30 7.95 -21.26 -14.10
C ASP A 30 9.37 -21.47 -13.56
N VAL A 31 9.66 -21.03 -12.32
CA VAL A 31 10.98 -21.16 -11.68
C VAL A 31 10.91 -21.93 -10.36
N GLU A 32 11.89 -22.81 -10.12
CA GLU A 32 11.91 -23.62 -8.89
C GLU A 32 12.37 -22.84 -7.65
N ARG A 33 13.24 -21.83 -7.83
CA ARG A 33 13.87 -21.07 -6.73
C ARG A 33 13.46 -19.61 -6.81
N ILE A 34 12.21 -19.33 -6.46
CA ILE A 34 11.59 -18.01 -6.59
C ILE A 34 12.36 -16.96 -5.80
N GLY A 35 12.81 -17.30 -4.58
CA GLY A 35 13.50 -16.34 -3.72
C GLY A 35 14.81 -15.84 -4.34
N GLU A 36 15.58 -16.74 -4.95
CA GLU A 36 16.82 -16.40 -5.65
C GLU A 36 16.53 -15.62 -6.93
N TYR A 37 15.59 -16.10 -7.74
CA TYR A 37 15.19 -15.44 -8.99
C TYR A 37 14.76 -13.98 -8.78
N VAL A 38 13.92 -13.73 -7.78
CA VAL A 38 13.49 -12.38 -7.41
C VAL A 38 14.67 -11.54 -6.92
N SER A 39 15.53 -12.11 -6.06
CA SER A 39 16.68 -11.39 -5.50
C SER A 39 17.65 -10.95 -6.59
N GLU A 40 17.95 -11.84 -7.55
CA GLU A 40 18.82 -11.56 -8.70
C GLU A 40 18.24 -10.45 -9.59
N ILE A 41 16.94 -10.51 -9.93
CA ILE A 41 16.29 -9.45 -10.73
C ILE A 41 16.36 -8.09 -10.04
N LEU A 42 16.09 -8.05 -8.73
CA LEU A 42 16.11 -6.80 -7.96
C LEU A 42 17.52 -6.26 -7.77
N GLU A 43 18.51 -7.14 -7.61
CA GLU A 43 19.94 -6.77 -7.54
C GLU A 43 20.43 -6.23 -8.89
N GLU A 44 20.14 -6.92 -9.99
CA GLU A 44 20.48 -6.49 -11.36
C GLU A 44 19.85 -5.13 -11.72
N HIS A 45 18.60 -4.91 -11.30
CA HIS A 45 17.92 -3.64 -11.53
C HIS A 45 18.65 -2.46 -10.88
N GLY A 46 19.30 -2.70 -9.74
CA GLY A 46 20.01 -1.68 -8.98
C GLY A 46 19.07 -0.71 -8.24
N GLY A 47 19.57 -0.09 -7.18
CA GLY A 47 18.83 0.92 -6.41
C GLY A 47 17.78 0.39 -5.43
N ILE A 48 17.51 -0.92 -5.42
CA ILE A 48 16.62 -1.59 -4.47
C ILE A 48 17.45 -2.19 -3.33
N ARG A 49 17.15 -1.81 -2.09
CA ARG A 49 17.79 -2.36 -0.88
C ARG A 49 17.02 -3.57 -0.37
N TYR A 50 17.69 -4.42 0.40
CA TYR A 50 17.10 -5.61 1.03
C TYR A 50 16.52 -6.60 0.02
N TYR A 51 17.06 -6.65 -1.20
CA TYR A 51 16.59 -7.55 -2.26
C TYR A 51 16.49 -9.01 -1.80
N ASN A 52 17.46 -9.52 -1.03
CA ASN A 52 17.38 -10.87 -0.44
C ASN A 52 16.16 -11.08 0.46
N ASN A 53 15.83 -10.12 1.32
CA ASN A 53 14.64 -10.20 2.18
C ASN A 53 13.35 -10.10 1.36
N ILE A 54 13.37 -9.34 0.25
CA ILE A 54 12.23 -9.24 -0.66
C ILE A 54 12.04 -10.56 -1.41
N GLY A 55 13.12 -11.19 -1.89
CA GLY A 55 13.07 -12.52 -2.50
C GLY A 55 12.50 -13.58 -1.57
N GLU A 56 13.01 -13.67 -0.34
CA GLU A 56 12.47 -14.58 0.69
C GLU A 56 10.97 -14.31 0.96
N ALA A 57 10.57 -13.04 1.05
CA ALA A 57 9.16 -12.68 1.20
C ALA A 57 8.32 -13.13 0.01
N CYS A 58 8.80 -12.91 -1.22
CA CYS A 58 8.09 -13.29 -2.42
C CYS A 58 7.90 -14.80 -2.50
N GLU A 59 8.93 -15.60 -2.20
CA GLU A 59 8.85 -17.06 -2.19
C GLU A 59 7.82 -17.57 -1.17
N ARG A 60 7.95 -17.18 0.10
CA ARG A 60 7.03 -17.62 1.16
C ARG A 60 5.57 -17.21 0.88
N ASN A 61 5.37 -15.99 0.40
CA ASN A 61 4.04 -15.49 0.09
C ASN A 61 3.47 -16.16 -1.17
N PHE A 62 4.31 -16.45 -2.16
CA PHE A 62 3.92 -17.20 -3.36
C PHE A 62 3.48 -18.61 -3.01
N GLU A 63 4.31 -19.37 -2.28
CA GLU A 63 3.98 -20.75 -1.84
C GLU A 63 2.64 -20.79 -1.11
N ARG A 64 2.39 -19.80 -0.25
CA ARG A 64 1.13 -19.68 0.47
C ARG A 64 -0.05 -19.42 -0.45
N LEU A 65 0.09 -18.52 -1.41
CA LEU A 65 -0.96 -18.18 -2.35
C LEU A 65 -1.26 -19.34 -3.31
N ASP A 66 -0.22 -20.01 -3.80
CA ASP A 66 -0.32 -21.13 -4.75
C ASP A 66 -0.86 -22.42 -4.10
N THR A 67 -0.80 -22.52 -2.76
CA THR A 67 -1.44 -23.59 -1.96
C THR A 67 -2.80 -23.13 -1.41
N ASP A 68 -3.75 -22.80 -2.29
CA ASP A 68 -5.14 -22.38 -2.00
C ASP A 68 -5.32 -21.07 -1.21
N GLY A 69 -4.25 -20.33 -0.91
CA GLY A 69 -4.34 -19.04 -0.19
C GLY A 69 -5.08 -17.94 -0.97
N TRP A 70 -5.25 -18.10 -2.29
CA TRP A 70 -5.97 -17.13 -3.12
C TRP A 70 -7.44 -16.99 -2.73
N ASP A 71 -8.15 -18.08 -2.44
CA ASP A 71 -9.58 -18.03 -2.12
C ASP A 71 -9.82 -17.31 -0.78
N GLU A 72 -8.96 -17.60 0.21
CA GLU A 72 -8.96 -16.94 1.52
C GLU A 72 -8.72 -15.42 1.36
N LEU A 73 -7.68 -15.02 0.62
CA LEU A 73 -7.38 -13.62 0.36
C LEU A 73 -8.52 -12.94 -0.42
N TRP A 74 -9.07 -13.63 -1.42
CA TRP A 74 -10.09 -13.07 -2.29
C TRP A 74 -11.36 -12.73 -1.52
N GLY A 75 -11.80 -13.58 -0.59
CA GLY A 75 -12.96 -13.31 0.27
C GLY A 75 -12.81 -12.02 1.10
N GLU A 76 -11.59 -11.67 1.51
CA GLU A 76 -11.31 -10.42 2.21
C GLU A 76 -11.29 -9.21 1.25
N LEU A 77 -10.72 -9.36 0.06
CA LEU A 77 -10.71 -8.29 -0.95
C LEU A 77 -12.12 -7.99 -1.50
N GLU A 78 -12.98 -8.99 -1.61
CA GLU A 78 -14.38 -8.83 -2.04
C GLU A 78 -15.15 -7.87 -1.14
N LYS A 79 -14.93 -7.92 0.18
CA LYS A 79 -15.50 -6.93 1.12
C LYS A 79 -15.18 -5.50 0.68
N LEU A 80 -13.94 -5.25 0.26
CA LEU A 80 -13.50 -3.93 -0.21
C LEU A 80 -14.09 -3.57 -1.58
N ILE A 81 -14.15 -4.53 -2.49
CA ILE A 81 -14.76 -4.35 -3.82
C ILE A 81 -16.23 -3.91 -3.67
N GLU A 82 -17.00 -4.59 -2.82
CA GLU A 82 -18.41 -4.27 -2.58
C GLU A 82 -18.60 -2.86 -2.02
N ILE A 83 -17.81 -2.45 -1.02
CA ILE A 83 -17.94 -1.08 -0.48
C ILE A 83 -17.51 -0.02 -1.49
N ARG A 84 -16.61 -0.34 -2.43
CA ARG A 84 -16.14 0.59 -3.47
C ARG A 84 -17.17 0.87 -4.56
N GLN A 85 -18.15 -0.03 -4.77
CA GLN A 85 -19.23 0.15 -5.75
C GLN A 85 -20.23 1.27 -5.40
N ARG A 86 -20.17 1.79 -4.18
CA ARG A 86 -21.09 2.82 -3.67
C ARG A 86 -20.35 4.04 -3.14
N LYS A 87 -21.11 5.10 -2.87
CA LYS A 87 -20.58 6.31 -2.21
C LYS A 87 -19.92 5.94 -0.86
N PRO A 88 -18.80 6.60 -0.50
CA PRO A 88 -18.14 6.38 0.78
C PRO A 88 -19.10 6.71 1.93
N ARG A 89 -19.03 5.93 3.00
CA ARG A 89 -19.71 6.19 4.27
C ARG A 89 -18.67 6.16 5.37
N ASP A 90 -18.86 6.96 6.41
CA ASP A 90 -17.88 7.08 7.50
C ASP A 90 -17.50 5.72 8.07
N ARG A 91 -18.47 4.83 8.33
CA ARG A 91 -18.21 3.48 8.85
C ARG A 91 -17.38 2.55 7.95
N ASP A 92 -17.13 2.91 6.69
CA ASP A 92 -16.39 2.07 5.76
C ASP A 92 -14.91 1.95 6.15
N TYR A 93 -14.35 2.92 6.90
CA TYR A 93 -12.97 2.84 7.40
C TYR A 93 -12.72 1.57 8.21
N ALA A 94 -13.73 1.10 8.96
CA ALA A 94 -13.58 -0.07 9.83
C ALA A 94 -13.35 -1.35 9.01
N VAL A 95 -14.05 -1.50 7.87
CA VAL A 95 -13.87 -2.65 6.96
C VAL A 95 -12.51 -2.56 6.27
N GLU A 96 -12.14 -1.37 5.78
CA GLU A 96 -10.81 -1.16 5.20
C GLU A 96 -9.69 -1.48 6.20
N ARG A 97 -9.87 -1.11 7.47
CA ARG A 97 -8.90 -1.39 8.55
C ARG A 97 -8.82 -2.87 8.87
N GLU A 98 -9.96 -3.54 8.98
CA GLU A 98 -10.04 -4.98 9.21
C GLU A 98 -9.24 -5.74 8.15
N VAL A 99 -9.51 -5.47 6.87
CA VAL A 99 -8.81 -6.13 5.76
C VAL A 99 -7.33 -5.76 5.74
N ALA A 100 -6.96 -4.49 5.97
CA ALA A 100 -5.56 -4.09 6.05
C ALA A 100 -4.79 -4.78 7.19
N THR A 101 -5.41 -4.92 8.37
CA THR A 101 -4.83 -5.64 9.50
C THR A 101 -4.78 -7.14 9.24
N TYR A 102 -5.79 -7.70 8.58
CA TYR A 102 -5.78 -9.09 8.16
C TYR A 102 -4.60 -9.39 7.20
N LEU A 103 -4.34 -8.53 6.21
CA LEU A 103 -3.17 -8.69 5.33
C LEU A 103 -1.83 -8.69 6.09
N SER A 104 -1.70 -7.88 7.16
CA SER A 104 -0.44 -7.77 7.90
C SER A 104 -0.28 -8.76 9.05
N GLU A 105 -1.37 -9.33 9.58
CA GLU A 105 -1.35 -10.12 10.81
C GLU A 105 -2.23 -11.39 10.78
N GLY A 106 -3.22 -11.45 9.89
CA GLY A 106 -4.26 -12.49 9.89
C GLY A 106 -4.14 -13.52 8.78
N PHE A 107 -3.66 -13.14 7.59
CA PHE A 107 -3.51 -14.05 6.45
C PHE A 107 -2.61 -15.23 6.82
N ALA A 108 -3.08 -16.47 6.63
CA ALA A 108 -2.37 -17.67 7.10
C ALA A 108 -2.08 -17.74 8.62
N GLY A 109 -2.75 -16.92 9.44
CA GLY A 109 -2.55 -16.83 10.89
C GLY A 109 -1.36 -15.97 11.34
N GLU A 110 -0.54 -15.47 10.42
CA GLU A 110 0.62 -14.60 10.73
C GLU A 110 0.74 -13.36 9.83
N GLY A 111 -0.18 -13.18 8.88
CA GLY A 111 -0.11 -12.15 7.84
C GLY A 111 0.79 -12.55 6.67
N PHE A 112 0.84 -11.69 5.65
CA PHE A 112 1.84 -11.82 4.61
C PHE A 112 3.26 -11.65 5.18
N HIS A 113 4.17 -12.53 4.80
CA HIS A 113 5.54 -12.49 5.28
C HIS A 113 6.20 -11.16 4.90
N ARG A 114 6.75 -10.47 5.93
CA ARG A 114 7.42 -9.15 5.84
C ARG A 114 6.52 -8.02 5.32
N VAL A 115 5.20 -8.17 5.40
CA VAL A 115 4.22 -7.12 5.09
C VAL A 115 3.64 -6.59 6.41
N GLY A 116 4.15 -5.45 6.88
CA GLY A 116 3.60 -4.77 8.05
C GLY A 116 2.43 -3.83 7.71
N SER A 117 1.91 -3.13 8.74
CA SER A 117 0.74 -2.23 8.65
C SER A 117 0.80 -1.22 7.50
N LYS A 118 1.98 -0.67 7.22
CA LYS A 118 2.19 0.25 6.09
C LYS A 118 2.12 -0.49 4.75
N GLN A 119 2.85 -1.60 4.60
CA GLN A 119 2.89 -2.34 3.33
C GLN A 119 1.51 -2.88 2.96
N ALA A 120 0.73 -3.37 3.92
CA ALA A 120 -0.63 -3.85 3.68
C ALA A 120 -1.52 -2.74 3.07
N ARG A 121 -1.50 -1.53 3.65
CA ARG A 121 -2.27 -0.39 3.13
C ARG A 121 -1.76 0.11 1.77
N ASN A 122 -0.45 0.08 1.55
CA ASN A 122 0.13 0.33 0.23
C ASN A 122 -0.44 -0.64 -0.81
N ILE A 123 -0.49 -1.94 -0.51
CA ILE A 123 -1.04 -2.96 -1.42
C ILE A 123 -2.50 -2.61 -1.74
N LEU A 124 -3.34 -2.44 -0.73
CA LEU A 124 -4.77 -2.18 -0.94
C LEU A 124 -5.03 -0.86 -1.69
N GLN A 125 -4.24 0.18 -1.43
CA GLN A 125 -4.36 1.46 -2.11
C GLN A 125 -3.89 1.39 -3.57
N ILE A 126 -2.83 0.62 -3.87
CA ILE A 126 -2.39 0.34 -5.25
C ILE A 126 -3.46 -0.45 -6.01
N LEU A 127 -4.25 -1.27 -5.35
CA LEU A 127 -5.40 -1.94 -5.97
C LEU A 127 -6.63 -1.02 -6.12
N GLY A 128 -6.57 0.22 -5.62
CA GLY A 128 -7.69 1.15 -5.63
C GLY A 128 -8.84 0.75 -4.70
N LEU A 129 -8.57 -0.11 -3.72
CA LEU A 129 -9.58 -0.71 -2.84
C LEU A 129 -9.87 0.09 -1.57
N THR A 130 -8.99 1.01 -1.17
CA THR A 130 -9.17 1.85 0.02
C THR A 130 -9.46 3.32 -0.31
N ARG A 131 -10.21 3.98 0.56
CA ARG A 131 -10.47 5.43 0.54
C ARG A 131 -10.15 6.10 1.88
N PHE A 132 -10.22 5.34 2.97
CA PHE A 132 -10.04 5.79 4.34
C PHE A 132 -8.74 5.30 4.98
N GLU A 133 -8.32 4.07 4.68
CA GLU A 133 -7.04 3.54 5.14
C GLU A 133 -5.93 3.86 4.14
N ILE A 134 -4.91 4.59 4.63
CA ILE A 134 -3.76 5.05 3.85
C ILE A 134 -2.44 4.62 4.51
N PRO A 135 -1.36 4.42 3.74
CA PRO A 135 -0.06 4.09 4.29
C PRO A 135 0.54 5.27 5.08
N LEU A 136 0.62 5.15 6.40
CA LEU A 136 1.39 6.09 7.23
C LEU A 136 2.90 5.88 7.01
N ASP A 137 3.55 6.85 6.36
CA ASP A 137 4.99 6.83 6.09
C ASP A 137 5.72 8.09 6.59
N SER A 138 6.99 8.24 6.21
CA SER A 138 7.79 9.39 6.63
C SER A 138 7.29 10.74 6.09
N ARG A 139 6.59 10.77 4.96
CA ARG A 139 5.99 11.98 4.39
C ARG A 139 4.74 12.36 5.17
N ILE A 140 3.86 11.40 5.42
CA ILE A 140 2.66 11.62 6.23
C ILE A 140 3.03 12.06 7.64
N THR A 141 3.93 11.33 8.31
CA THR A 141 4.38 11.71 9.66
C THR A 141 5.06 13.07 9.71
N LYS A 142 5.86 13.43 8.69
CA LYS A 142 6.45 14.78 8.58
C LYS A 142 5.38 15.84 8.41
N TRP A 143 4.39 15.59 7.55
CA TRP A 143 3.28 16.51 7.31
C TRP A 143 2.47 16.72 8.59
N LEU A 144 2.09 15.66 9.30
CA LEU A 144 1.34 15.75 10.57
C LEU A 144 2.09 16.57 11.61
N ASN A 145 3.37 16.27 11.82
CA ASN A 145 4.22 16.99 12.78
C ASN A 145 4.46 18.46 12.43
N THR A 146 4.25 18.85 11.17
CA THR A 146 4.49 20.22 10.68
C THR A 146 3.21 21.05 10.66
N ASN A 147 2.07 20.41 10.35
CA ASN A 147 0.83 21.11 10.04
C ASN A 147 -0.26 20.94 11.10
N LEU A 148 -0.15 19.94 11.97
CA LEU A 148 -1.09 19.76 13.09
C LEU A 148 -0.44 20.15 14.41
N ASP A 149 -1.18 20.89 15.23
CA ASP A 149 -0.78 21.27 16.59
C ASP A 149 -1.12 20.14 17.58
N LEU A 150 -0.48 18.98 17.40
CA LEU A 150 -0.66 17.84 18.29
C LEU A 150 0.15 18.02 19.57
N PRO A 151 -0.36 17.59 20.74
CA PRO A 151 0.35 17.70 22.02
C PRO A 151 1.58 16.78 22.12
N TYR A 152 1.87 16.00 21.08
CA TYR A 152 3.00 15.09 20.98
C TYR A 152 3.50 15.03 19.53
N ARG A 153 4.74 14.58 19.38
CA ARG A 153 5.35 14.32 18.08
C ARG A 153 5.00 12.91 17.61
N VAL A 154 4.47 12.79 16.39
CA VAL A 154 4.25 11.51 15.73
C VAL A 154 5.61 10.88 15.38
N SER A 155 5.85 9.68 15.89
CA SER A 155 7.10 8.95 15.69
C SER A 155 6.95 7.90 14.59
N GLY A 156 7.78 7.99 13.55
CA GLY A 156 7.83 6.98 12.50
C GLY A 156 8.24 5.59 13.00
N SER A 157 9.08 5.50 14.04
CA SER A 157 9.46 4.21 14.63
C SER A 157 8.33 3.57 15.44
N GLY A 158 7.41 4.36 15.97
CA GLY A 158 6.23 3.86 16.69
C GLY A 158 5.23 3.16 15.77
N LEU A 159 5.24 3.47 14.47
CA LEU A 159 4.32 2.90 13.49
C LEU A 159 4.53 1.39 13.23
N SER A 160 5.56 0.76 13.80
CA SER A 160 5.66 -0.70 13.80
C SER A 160 4.72 -1.35 14.82
N ASN A 161 4.27 -0.62 15.84
CA ASN A 161 3.26 -1.09 16.78
C ASN A 161 1.86 -0.84 16.21
N ARG A 162 1.02 -1.88 16.23
CA ARG A 162 -0.33 -1.88 15.65
C ARG A 162 -1.25 -0.85 16.29
N GLU A 163 -1.30 -0.80 17.61
CA GLU A 163 -2.18 0.09 18.37
C GLU A 163 -1.79 1.55 18.13
N TYR A 164 -0.50 1.85 18.12
CA TYR A 164 0.02 3.16 17.77
C TYR A 164 -0.30 3.52 16.31
N TYR A 165 -0.15 2.58 15.38
CA TYR A 165 -0.51 2.80 13.98
C TYR A 165 -2.00 3.17 13.83
N HIS A 166 -2.89 2.41 14.48
CA HIS A 166 -4.34 2.67 14.45
C HIS A 166 -4.67 4.02 15.08
N PHE A 167 -4.05 4.34 16.22
CA PHE A 167 -4.23 5.64 16.87
C PHE A 167 -3.85 6.82 15.96
N ILE A 168 -2.69 6.75 15.27
CA ILE A 168 -2.32 7.80 14.32
C ILE A 168 -3.25 7.80 13.10
N SER A 169 -3.73 6.64 12.65
CA SER A 169 -4.70 6.53 11.56
C SER A 169 -6.03 7.20 11.91
N ASP A 170 -6.49 7.06 13.17
CA ASP A 170 -7.70 7.72 13.66
C ASP A 170 -7.57 9.25 13.61
N ILE A 171 -6.43 9.80 14.02
CA ILE A 171 -6.15 11.25 13.93
C ILE A 171 -6.23 11.72 12.47
N VAL A 172 -5.64 10.97 11.55
CA VAL A 172 -5.68 11.30 10.11
C VAL A 172 -7.13 11.27 9.60
N GLN A 173 -7.87 10.22 9.91
CA GLN A 173 -9.25 10.05 9.47
C GLN A 173 -10.17 11.14 10.02
N GLU A 174 -10.03 11.48 11.31
CA GLU A 174 -10.79 12.55 11.95
C GLU A 174 -10.45 13.92 11.36
N SER A 175 -9.16 14.18 11.10
CA SER A 175 -8.71 15.42 10.45
C SER A 175 -9.29 15.55 9.04
N CYS A 176 -9.25 14.47 8.26
CA CYS A 176 -9.80 14.41 6.91
C CYS A 176 -11.33 14.58 6.91
N SER A 177 -12.03 13.91 7.84
CA SER A 177 -13.48 14.03 8.01
C SER A 177 -13.89 15.48 8.34
N THR A 178 -13.18 16.12 9.28
CA THR A 178 -13.39 17.52 9.64
C THR A 178 -13.19 18.46 8.46
N ALA A 179 -12.22 18.15 7.59
CA ALA A 179 -11.94 18.92 6.38
C ALA A 179 -12.86 18.58 5.20
N GLY A 180 -13.73 17.57 5.31
CA GLY A 180 -14.56 17.09 4.19
C GLY A 180 -13.77 16.44 3.05
N VAL A 181 -12.59 15.89 3.35
CA VAL A 181 -11.68 15.26 2.38
C VAL A 181 -11.56 13.76 2.69
N LEU A 182 -11.45 12.92 1.66
CA LEU A 182 -11.16 11.49 1.88
C LEU A 182 -9.67 11.28 2.18
N PRO A 183 -9.31 10.40 3.13
CA PRO A 183 -7.91 10.12 3.44
C PRO A 183 -7.03 9.77 2.23
N CYS A 184 -7.52 9.00 1.26
CA CYS A 184 -6.74 8.69 0.05
C CYS A 184 -6.42 9.92 -0.82
N ILE A 185 -7.31 10.93 -0.82
CA ILE A 185 -7.07 12.21 -1.52
C ILE A 185 -6.05 13.03 -0.73
N PHE A 186 -6.15 13.02 0.61
CA PHE A 186 -5.15 13.64 1.46
C PHE A 186 -3.75 13.00 1.26
N ASP A 187 -3.65 11.68 1.21
CA ASP A 187 -2.38 10.97 0.94
C ASP A 187 -1.77 11.41 -0.39
N ALA A 188 -2.58 11.45 -1.46
CA ALA A 188 -2.16 11.93 -2.76
C ALA A 188 -1.69 13.40 -2.72
N ALA A 189 -2.40 14.26 -1.99
CA ALA A 189 -2.03 15.68 -1.83
C ALA A 189 -0.72 15.85 -1.05
N VAL A 190 -0.54 15.10 0.05
CA VAL A 190 0.73 15.10 0.81
C VAL A 190 1.86 14.61 -0.07
N PHE A 191 1.66 13.51 -0.80
CA PHE A 191 2.64 12.98 -1.73
C PHE A 191 3.07 14.03 -2.75
N SER A 192 2.10 14.67 -3.40
CA SER A 192 2.34 15.72 -4.40
C SER A 192 3.01 16.97 -3.81
N SER A 193 2.72 17.32 -2.55
CA SER A 193 3.29 18.52 -1.90
C SER A 193 4.81 18.46 -1.72
N TYR A 194 5.39 17.25 -1.77
CA TYR A 194 6.83 17.04 -1.68
C TYR A 194 7.52 16.92 -3.06
N ASP A 195 6.76 16.88 -4.15
CA ASP A 195 7.31 16.89 -5.50
C ASP A 195 7.50 18.35 -5.96
N THR A 196 8.75 18.79 -6.07
CA THR A 196 9.09 20.20 -6.36
C THR A 196 9.13 20.56 -7.85
N ASN A 197 8.81 19.60 -8.74
CA ASN A 197 9.00 19.73 -10.19
C ASN A 197 7.69 19.62 -11.00
N TRP A 198 6.55 20.04 -10.45
CA TRP A 198 5.30 20.05 -11.22
C TRP A 198 5.30 21.19 -12.23
N THR A 199 5.13 20.85 -13.51
CA THR A 199 4.81 21.82 -14.56
C THR A 199 3.30 21.93 -14.72
N GLN A 200 2.80 23.05 -15.27
CA GLN A 200 1.37 23.24 -15.54
C GLN A 200 0.79 22.12 -16.42
N SER A 201 1.59 21.60 -17.37
CA SER A 201 1.20 20.46 -18.21
C SER A 201 1.01 19.16 -17.46
N ASP A 202 1.66 18.97 -16.31
CA ASP A 202 1.49 17.76 -15.48
C ASP A 202 0.15 17.77 -14.74
N ALA A 203 -0.30 18.96 -14.31
CA ALA A 203 -1.59 19.13 -13.64
C ALA A 203 -2.77 18.99 -14.62
N ASP A 204 -2.65 19.55 -15.82
CA ASP A 204 -3.69 19.51 -16.85
C ASP A 204 -3.91 18.10 -17.45
N ALA A 205 -2.99 17.16 -17.22
CA ALA A 205 -3.12 15.76 -17.67
C ALA A 205 -3.91 14.87 -16.70
N ILE A 206 -4.27 15.39 -15.52
CA ILE A 206 -4.95 14.65 -14.44
C ILE A 206 -6.44 15.01 -14.35
N PHE A 207 -6.80 16.23 -14.76
CA PHE A 207 -8.18 16.74 -14.80
C PHE A 207 -8.74 16.78 -16.22
#